data_AF-A0A936H4I8-F1
#
_entry.id   AF-A0A936H4I8-F1
#
_cell.length_a   1.000
_cell.length_b   1.000
_cell.length_c   1.000
_cell.angle_alpha   90.00
_cell.angle_beta   90.00
_cell.angle_gamma   90.00
#
_symmetry.space_group_name_H-M   'P 1'
#
loop_
_entity.id
_entity.type
_entity.pdbx_description
1 polymer ?
#
loop_
_entity_poly.entity_id
_entity_poly.type
_entity_poly.pdbx_seq_one_letter_code
_entity_poly.pdbx_strand_id
1 'polypeptide(L)'
;MKKEDLKNKTTERLKSELKAIKIITGALIGVLTLLFIISIYGLIAKENNSTFIALIAVAISLSAILPIQFVNMKNIKNKLNVIK
;
A
#
# COMPACT_ATOMS: atom_id res chain seq x y z
N MET A 1 -1.29 22.89 31.16
CA MET A 1 -0.73 22.29 29.93
C MET A 1 -1.84 22.25 28.88
N LYS A 2 -1.75 23.09 27.85
CA LYS A 2 -2.88 23.41 26.95
C LYS A 2 -3.23 22.22 26.05
N LYS A 3 -4.50 21.82 26.05
CA LYS A 3 -5.07 20.71 25.26
C LYS A 3 -4.83 20.88 23.74
N GLU A 4 -4.61 22.11 23.30
CA GLU A 4 -4.30 22.52 21.93
C GLU A 4 -2.94 21.96 21.44
N ASP A 5 -1.95 21.90 22.34
CA ASP A 5 -0.60 21.41 22.03
C ASP A 5 -0.58 19.90 21.77
N LEU A 6 -1.37 19.16 22.56
CA LEU A 6 -1.58 17.72 22.41
C LEU A 6 -2.34 17.37 21.11
N LYS A 7 -3.32 18.20 20.73
CA LYS A 7 -4.07 18.06 19.47
C LYS A 7 -3.17 18.28 18.25
N ASN A 8 -2.33 19.31 18.27
CA ASN A 8 -1.39 19.60 17.18
C ASN A 8 -0.37 18.47 16.99
N LYS A 9 0.25 18.01 18.09
CA LYS A 9 1.23 16.91 18.04
C LYS A 9 0.63 15.59 17.52
N THR A 10 -0.64 15.34 17.83
CA THR A 10 -1.39 14.19 17.32
C THR A 10 -1.71 14.33 15.82
N THR A 11 -2.03 15.54 15.38
CA THR A 11 -2.35 15.85 13.97
C THR A 11 -1.13 15.72 13.06
N GLU A 12 0.03 16.18 13.51
CA GLU A 12 1.30 16.02 12.78
C GLU A 12 1.70 14.54 12.64
N ARG A 13 1.52 13.74 13.69
CA ARG A 13 1.74 12.29 13.63
C ARG A 13 0.83 11.61 12.61
N LEU A 14 -0.47 11.89 12.64
CA LEU A 14 -1.42 11.33 11.66
C LEU A 14 -1.08 11.75 10.22
N LYS A 15 -0.62 13.00 10.00
CA LYS A 15 -0.14 13.44 8.67
C LYS A 15 1.09 12.68 8.22
N SER A 16 2.05 12.44 9.12
CA SER A 16 3.27 11.69 8.83
C SER A 16 2.96 10.23 8.49
N GLU A 17 2.08 9.59 9.26
CA GLU A 17 1.60 8.23 8.98
C GLU A 17 0.91 8.14 7.62
N LEU A 18 0.06 9.12 7.30
CA LEU A 18 -0.61 9.17 6.00
C LEU A 18 0.37 9.32 4.84
N LYS A 19 1.43 10.12 5.01
CA LYS A 19 2.51 10.26 4.02
C LYS A 19 3.29 8.94 3.86
N ALA A 20 3.61 8.27 4.97
CA ALA A 20 4.28 6.98 4.95
C ALA A 20 3.45 5.91 4.24
N ILE A 21 2.16 5.78 4.58
CA ILE A 21 1.24 4.83 3.92
C ILE A 21 1.16 5.11 2.42
N LYS A 22 1.10 6.39 2.01
CA LYS A 22 1.08 6.76 0.58
C LYS A 22 2.36 6.34 -0.15
N ILE A 23 3.53 6.52 0.46
CA ILE A 23 4.83 6.10 -0.10
C ILE A 23 4.90 4.57 -0.21
N ILE A 24 4.57 3.87 0.87
CA ILE A 24 4.59 2.40 0.92
C ILE A 24 3.62 1.81 -0.10
N THR A 25 2.42 2.38 -0.21
CA THR A 25 1.43 1.95 -1.20
C THR A 25 1.95 2.17 -2.63
N GLY A 26 2.59 3.31 -2.90
CA GLY A 26 3.20 3.59 -4.20
C GLY A 26 4.32 2.60 -4.55
N ALA A 27 5.20 2.31 -3.59
CA ALA A 27 6.27 1.33 -3.75
C ALA A 27 5.71 -0.08 -3.98
N LEU A 28 4.68 -0.49 -3.23
CA LEU A 28 4.03 -1.78 -3.36
C LEU A 28 3.39 -1.95 -4.74
N ILE A 29 2.71 -0.92 -5.26
CA ILE A 29 2.19 -0.92 -6.63
C ILE A 29 3.33 -1.10 -7.64
N GLY A 30 4.43 -0.36 -7.51
CA GLY A 30 5.56 -0.46 -8.43
C GLY A 30 6.17 -1.87 -8.46
N VAL A 31 6.40 -2.47 -7.29
CA VAL A 31 6.93 -3.84 -7.18
C VAL A 31 5.94 -4.85 -7.74
N LEU A 32 4.64 -4.72 -7.45
CA LEU A 32 3.61 -5.60 -8.00
C LEU A 32 3.56 -5.51 -9.53
N THR A 33 3.59 -4.31 -10.12
CA THR A 33 3.59 -4.12 -11.57
C THR A 33 4.80 -4.79 -12.20
N LEU A 34 5.99 -4.61 -11.63
CA LEU A 34 7.21 -5.25 -12.12
C LEU A 34 7.12 -6.78 -12.02
N LEU A 35 6.59 -7.29 -10.90
CA LEU A 35 6.38 -8.73 -10.67
C LEU A 35 5.42 -9.31 -11.71
N PHE A 36 4.32 -8.61 -12.03
CA PHE A 36 3.37 -9.02 -13.08
C PHE A 36 4.02 -9.07 -14.46
N ILE A 37 4.80 -8.04 -14.83
CA ILE A 37 5.49 -7.98 -16.13
C ILE A 37 6.46 -9.17 -16.26
N ILE A 38 7.30 -9.39 -15.25
CA ILE A 38 8.28 -10.49 -15.26
C ILE A 38 7.56 -11.84 -15.29
N SER A 39 6.47 -11.99 -14.54
CA SER A 39 5.74 -13.26 -14.47
C SER A 39 5.03 -13.58 -15.78
N ILE A 40 4.39 -12.61 -16.42
CA ILE A 40 3.75 -12.78 -17.74
C ILE A 40 4.81 -13.06 -18.80
N TYR A 41 5.90 -12.29 -18.82
CA TYR A 41 7.01 -12.51 -19.76
C TYR A 41 7.60 -13.91 -19.59
N GLY A 42 7.83 -14.34 -18.35
CA GLY A 42 8.30 -15.68 -18.04
C GLY A 42 7.34 -16.79 -18.45
N LEU A 43 6.02 -16.58 -18.27
CA LEU A 43 4.99 -17.53 -18.69
C LEU A 43 4.92 -17.69 -20.22
N ILE A 44 5.18 -16.62 -20.98
CA ILE A 44 5.14 -16.64 -22.44
C ILE A 44 6.47 -17.16 -23.03
N ALA A 45 7.60 -16.81 -22.42
CA ALA A 45 8.93 -17.04 -22.99
C ALA A 45 9.65 -18.30 -22.44
N LYS A 46 9.22 -18.87 -21.31
CA LYS A 46 9.83 -20.08 -20.72
C LYS A 46 8.83 -21.24 -20.67
N GLU A 47 9.34 -22.43 -20.95
CA GLU A 47 8.58 -23.69 -20.95
C GLU A 47 8.17 -24.15 -19.52
N ASN A 48 8.92 -23.73 -18.50
CA ASN A 48 8.61 -24.03 -17.09
C ASN A 48 7.56 -23.08 -16.50
N ASN A 49 6.31 -23.30 -16.90
CA ASN A 49 5.15 -22.47 -16.55
C ASN A 49 4.78 -22.54 -15.06
N SER A 50 5.09 -23.63 -14.37
CA SER A 50 4.67 -23.87 -12.98
C SER A 50 5.17 -22.78 -12.02
N THR A 51 6.44 -22.36 -12.13
CA THR A 51 7.01 -21.32 -11.27
C THR A 51 6.38 -19.96 -11.51
N PHE A 52 6.10 -19.61 -12.77
CA PHE A 52 5.49 -18.32 -13.11
C PHE A 52 4.01 -18.26 -12.72
N ILE A 53 3.28 -19.38 -12.81
CA ILE A 53 1.92 -19.50 -12.29
C ILE A 53 1.91 -19.27 -10.77
N ALA A 54 2.84 -19.87 -10.04
CA ALA A 54 2.97 -19.65 -8.60
C ALA A 54 3.30 -18.18 -8.27
N LEU A 55 4.18 -17.54 -9.04
CA LEU A 55 4.49 -16.11 -8.90
C LEU A 55 3.25 -15.22 -9.14
N ILE A 56 2.43 -15.51 -10.15
CA ILE A 56 1.19 -14.77 -10.40
C ILE A 56 0.21 -14.93 -9.22
N ALA A 57 0.06 -16.13 -8.68
CA ALA A 57 -0.80 -16.36 -7.52
C ALA A 57 -0.35 -15.53 -6.30
N VAL A 58 0.96 -15.42 -6.07
CA VAL A 58 1.54 -14.56 -5.03
C VAL A 58 1.32 -13.07 -5.34
N ALA A 59 1.46 -12.65 -6.59
CA ALA A 59 1.19 -11.27 -6.98
C ALA A 59 -0.29 -10.89 -6.72
N ILE A 60 -1.23 -11.78 -7.04
CA ILE A 60 -2.67 -11.59 -6.80
C ILE A 60 -2.96 -11.51 -5.29
N SER A 61 -2.37 -12.39 -4.48
CA SER A 61 -2.60 -12.36 -3.03
C SER A 61 -2.06 -11.09 -2.38
N LEU A 62 -0.87 -10.63 -2.80
CA LEU A 62 -0.29 -9.35 -2.36
C LEU A 62 -1.09 -8.13 -2.85
N SER A 63 -1.79 -8.24 -3.98
CA SER A 63 -2.66 -7.18 -4.49
C SER A 63 -3.86 -6.90 -3.57
N ALA A 64 -4.32 -7.89 -2.80
CA ALA A 64 -5.39 -7.74 -1.81
C ALA A 64 -5.00 -6.81 -0.64
N ILE A 65 -3.71 -6.55 -0.44
CA ILE A 65 -3.21 -5.62 0.59
C ILE A 65 -3.49 -4.16 0.19
N LEU A 66 -3.57 -3.85 -1.12
CA LEU A 66 -3.82 -2.50 -1.62
C LEU A 66 -5.15 -1.89 -1.12
N PRO A 67 -6.31 -2.58 -1.21
CA PRO A 67 -7.57 -2.03 -0.66
C PRO A 67 -7.50 -1.79 0.85
N ILE A 68 -6.82 -2.64 1.61
CA ILE A 68 -6.63 -2.46 3.07
C ILE A 68 -5.84 -1.16 3.33
N GLN A 69 -4.77 -0.93 2.58
CA GLN A 69 -3.98 0.30 2.68
C GLN A 69 -4.80 1.55 2.30
N PHE A 70 -5.71 1.42 1.33
CA PHE A 70 -6.60 2.50 0.92
C PHE A 70 -7.65 2.85 1.99
N VAL A 71 -8.24 1.83 2.63
CA VAL A 71 -9.18 2.00 3.74
C VAL A 71 -8.49 2.65 4.94
N ASN A 72 -7.28 2.22 5.28
CA ASN A 72 -6.49 2.84 6.35
C ASN A 72 -6.20 4.32 6.06
N MET A 73 -5.84 4.65 4.82
CA MET A 73 -5.65 6.04 4.43
C MET A 73 -6.95 6.86 4.53
N LYS A 74 -8.10 6.31 4.15
CA LYS A 74 -9.41 6.97 4.31
C LYS A 74 -9.76 7.19 5.79
N ASN A 75 -9.51 6.20 6.64
CA ASN A 75 -9.74 6.29 8.08
C ASN A 75 -8.88 7.39 8.73
N ILE A 76 -7.59 7.48 8.37
CA ILE A 76 -6.71 8.55 8.88
C ILE A 76 -7.17 9.93 8.39
N LYS A 77 -7.59 10.06 7.11
CA LYS A 77 -8.18 11.32 6.61
C LYS A 77 -9.45 11.70 7.36
N ASN A 78 -10.34 10.76 7.61
CA ASN A 78 -11.57 11.01 8.37
C ASN A 78 -11.25 11.46 9.80
N LYS A 79 -10.30 10.80 10.48
CA LYS A 79 -9.84 11.22 11.82
C LYS A 79 -9.26 12.63 11.80
N LEU A 80 -8.43 12.96 10.81
CA LEU A 80 -7.90 14.32 10.62
C LEU A 80 -9.01 15.36 10.36
N ASN A 81 -10.05 15.00 9.61
CA ASN A 81 -11.16 15.91 9.29
C ASN A 81 -12.12 16.14 10.48
N VAL A 82 -12.22 15.17 11.38
CA VAL A 82 -13.02 15.28 12.63
C VAL A 82 -12.27 16.07 13.71
N ILE A 83 -10.94 16.11 13.67
CA ILE A 83 -10.10 16.83 14.65
C ILE A 83 -9.98 18.33 14.34
N LYS A 84 -10.09 18.69 13.05
CA LYS A 84 -10.02 20.04 12.50
C LYS A 84 -11.25 20.87 12.85
#